data_AF-A0A7W1QG44-F1
#
_entry.id   AF-A0A7W1QG44-F1
#
_cell.length_a   1.000
_cell.length_b   1.000
_cell.length_c   1.000
_cell.angle_alpha   90.00
_cell.angle_beta   90.00
_cell.angle_gamma   90.00
#
_symmetry.space_group_name_H-M   'P 1'
#
loop_
_entity.id
_entity.type
_entity.pdbx_description
1 polymer ?
#
loop_
_entity_poly.entity_id
_entity_poly.type
_entity_poly.pdbx_seq_one_letter_code
_entity_poly.pdbx_strand_id
1 'polypeptide(L)'
;SELLEPYRSHYFISGEINSEVHDPRAKLAQIEQRYDDAKIDHLDGVSVDYDAWHFNVRTSNTEPLMRLCLESLVSVQDMERRRDEVLDIIRS
;
A
#
# COMPACT_ATOMS: atom_id res chain seq x y z
N SER A 1 7.79 -18.85 -16.78
CA SER A 1 8.97 -18.85 -15.90
C SER A 1 8.63 -19.71 -14.70
N GLU A 2 8.93 -21.01 -14.77
CA GLU A 2 8.55 -22.03 -13.75
C GLU A 2 9.32 -21.86 -12.42
N LEU A 3 10.45 -21.14 -12.42
CA LEU A 3 11.29 -20.93 -11.25
C LEU A 3 10.69 -19.99 -10.19
N LEU A 4 9.66 -19.21 -10.54
CA LEU A 4 9.02 -18.24 -9.64
C LEU A 4 7.69 -18.71 -9.05
N GLU A 5 7.14 -19.84 -9.51
CA GLU A 5 5.83 -20.32 -9.08
C GLU A 5 5.73 -20.61 -7.57
N PRO A 6 6.73 -21.24 -6.91
CA PRO A 6 6.66 -21.49 -5.46
C PRO A 6 6.69 -20.22 -4.60
N TYR A 7 7.23 -19.12 -5.15
CA TYR A 7 7.29 -17.84 -4.46
C TYR A 7 6.05 -16.98 -4.73
N ARG A 8 5.39 -17.18 -5.88
CA ARG A 8 4.14 -16.47 -6.24
C ARG A 8 2.90 -17.07 -5.60
N SER A 9 2.95 -18.30 -5.07
CA SER A 9 1.77 -18.97 -4.52
C SER A 9 1.24 -18.37 -3.21
N HIS A 10 1.97 -17.43 -2.60
CA HIS A 10 1.60 -16.82 -1.32
C HIS A 10 1.30 -15.32 -1.39
N TYR A 11 1.68 -14.61 -2.47
CA TYR A 11 1.46 -13.16 -2.54
C TYR A 11 0.23 -12.81 -3.37
N PHE A 12 -0.76 -12.23 -2.69
CA PHE A 12 -1.93 -11.62 -3.32
C PHE A 12 -1.68 -10.11 -3.45
N ILE A 13 -1.54 -9.62 -4.67
CA ILE A 13 -1.05 -8.27 -4.97
C ILE A 13 -2.19 -7.45 -5.59
N SER A 14 -2.40 -6.22 -5.13
CA SER A 14 -3.43 -5.30 -5.64
C SER A 14 -3.13 -4.75 -7.03
N GLY A 15 -1.85 -4.78 -7.43
CA GLY A 15 -1.32 -3.92 -8.48
C GLY A 15 -1.20 -2.47 -8.01
N GLU A 16 -0.75 -1.59 -8.90
CA GLU A 16 -0.69 -0.16 -8.61
C GLU A 16 -2.06 0.50 -8.78
N ILE A 17 -2.46 1.29 -7.78
CA ILE A 17 -3.70 2.04 -7.80
C ILE A 17 -3.39 3.52 -7.62
N ASN A 18 -3.74 4.31 -8.62
CA ASN A 18 -3.58 5.76 -8.61
C ASN A 18 -4.85 6.41 -8.04
N SER A 19 -4.68 7.38 -7.14
CA SER A 19 -5.78 8.21 -6.60
C SER A 19 -5.38 9.68 -6.68
N GLU A 20 -6.29 10.54 -7.15
CA GLU A 20 -6.12 12.00 -7.10
C GLU A 20 -6.29 12.48 -5.66
N VAL A 21 -5.37 13.31 -5.20
CA VAL A 21 -5.32 13.78 -3.82
C VAL A 21 -4.94 15.26 -3.79
N HIS A 22 -5.74 16.07 -3.10
CA HIS A 22 -5.50 17.50 -2.97
C HIS A 22 -4.30 17.83 -2.07
N ASP A 23 -4.13 17.08 -0.97
CA ASP A 23 -3.00 17.24 -0.04
C ASP A 23 -2.31 15.89 0.23
N PRO A 24 -1.38 15.47 -0.65
CA PRO A 24 -0.68 14.20 -0.49
C PRO A 24 0.13 14.12 0.81
N ARG A 25 0.65 15.24 1.32
CA ARG A 25 1.45 15.26 2.55
C ARG A 25 0.59 15.00 3.77
N ALA A 26 -0.57 15.64 3.84
CA ALA A 26 -1.53 15.38 4.92
C ALA A 26 -1.99 13.91 4.92
N LYS A 27 -2.20 13.31 3.74
CA LYS A 27 -2.57 11.90 3.63
C LYS A 27 -1.48 10.93 4.05
N LEU A 28 -0.21 11.20 3.70
CA LEU A 28 0.91 10.39 4.20
C LEU A 28 0.99 10.44 5.73
N ALA A 29 0.87 11.61 6.34
CA ALA A 29 0.87 11.74 7.80
C ALA A 29 -0.30 10.98 8.47
N GLN A 30 -1.50 11.01 7.87
CA GLN A 30 -2.64 10.23 8.36
C GLN A 30 -2.40 8.72 8.25
N ILE A 31 -1.74 8.26 7.18
CA ILE A 31 -1.36 6.86 7.00
C ILE A 31 -0.36 6.45 8.08
N GLU A 32 0.73 7.19 8.26
CA GLU A 32 1.76 6.90 9.27
C GLU A 32 1.16 6.86 10.68
N GLN A 33 0.27 7.80 11.01
CA GLN A 33 -0.42 7.80 12.31
C GLN A 33 -1.36 6.60 12.47
N ARG A 34 -2.04 6.17 11.41
CA ARG A 34 -3.00 5.06 11.47
C ARG A 34 -2.32 3.70 11.64
N TYR A 35 -1.10 3.57 11.16
CA TYR A 35 -0.32 2.33 11.15
C TYR A 35 0.97 2.46 11.99
N ASP A 36 0.90 3.21 13.09
CA ASP A 36 2.04 3.47 13.98
C ASP A 36 2.53 2.22 14.75
N ASP A 37 1.74 1.14 14.71
CA ASP A 37 2.06 -0.17 15.25
C ASP A 37 2.81 -1.09 14.25
N ALA A 38 2.99 -0.63 13.01
CA ALA A 38 3.73 -1.34 11.97
C ALA A 38 5.21 -0.94 11.93
N LYS A 39 6.00 -1.68 11.16
CA LYS A 39 7.31 -1.19 10.72
C LYS A 39 7.10 -0.22 9.56
N ILE A 40 7.59 1.02 9.71
CA ILE A 40 7.49 2.06 8.69
C ILE A 40 8.87 2.39 8.11
N ASP A 41 8.96 2.48 6.79
CA ASP A 41 10.15 2.93 6.04
C ASP A 41 9.77 4.05 5.06
N HIS A 42 10.73 4.93 4.75
CA HIS A 42 10.52 6.15 3.97
C HIS A 42 11.41 6.26 2.71
N LEU A 43 11.96 5.13 2.23
CA LEU A 43 12.92 5.13 1.12
C LEU A 43 12.32 5.59 -0.22
N ASP A 44 11.11 5.13 -0.55
CA ASP A 44 10.35 5.53 -1.75
C ASP A 44 8.87 5.73 -1.38
N GLY A 45 8.55 6.90 -0.83
CA GLY A 45 7.23 7.18 -0.25
C GLY A 45 7.15 6.69 1.19
N VAL A 46 6.04 6.05 1.56
CA VAL A 46 5.82 5.42 2.87
C VAL A 46 5.52 3.95 2.65
N SER A 47 6.37 3.08 3.17
CA SER A 47 6.14 1.64 3.22
C SER A 47 5.74 1.25 4.63
N VAL A 48 4.71 0.41 4.74
CA VAL A 48 4.16 -0.10 6.00
C VAL A 48 4.18 -1.62 5.91
N ASP A 49 4.97 -2.25 6.78
CA ASP A 49 5.18 -3.69 6.81
C ASP A 49 4.57 -4.31 8.07
N TYR A 50 3.67 -5.28 7.87
CA TYR A 50 3.24 -6.26 8.88
C TYR A 50 3.70 -7.66 8.46
N ASP A 51 3.67 -8.62 9.39
CA ASP A 51 4.07 -10.02 9.13
C ASP A 51 3.27 -10.68 7.99
N ALA A 52 2.00 -10.31 7.85
CA ALA A 52 1.06 -10.97 6.93
C ALA A 52 0.70 -10.13 5.70
N TRP A 53 1.01 -8.84 5.70
CA TRP A 53 0.67 -7.93 4.60
C TRP A 53 1.53 -6.68 4.67
N HIS A 54 1.76 -6.05 3.53
CA HIS A 54 2.50 -4.80 3.44
C HIS A 54 1.91 -3.92 2.35
N PHE A 55 2.21 -2.63 2.42
CA PHE A 55 1.90 -1.73 1.33
C PHE A 55 2.91 -0.59 1.22
N ASN A 56 2.98 -0.01 0.03
CA ASN A 56 3.73 1.19 -0.28
C ASN A 56 2.80 2.25 -0.85
N VAL A 57 2.94 3.48 -0.34
CA VAL A 57 2.28 4.66 -0.85
C VAL A 57 3.30 5.69 -1.27
N ARG A 58 3.25 6.09 -2.54
CA ARG A 58 4.15 7.09 -3.12
C ARG A 58 3.39 8.25 -3.72
N THR A 59 3.91 9.45 -3.53
CA THR A 59 3.37 10.66 -4.17
C THR A 59 3.93 10.81 -5.58
N SER A 60 3.11 11.25 -6.51
CA SER A 60 3.61 11.67 -7.82
C SER A 60 4.33 13.02 -7.70
N ASN A 61 5.49 13.13 -8.36
CA ASN A 61 6.27 14.37 -8.37
C ASN A 61 5.70 15.41 -9.37
N THR A 62 4.90 14.97 -10.33
CA THR A 62 4.45 15.79 -11.46
C THR A 62 2.94 16.01 -11.49
N GLU A 63 2.19 15.25 -10.69
CA GLU A 63 0.72 15.24 -10.71
C GLU A 63 0.20 15.16 -9.27
N PRO A 64 -1.00 15.67 -8.96
CA PRO A 64 -1.60 15.59 -7.62
C PRO A 64 -2.17 14.18 -7.36
N LEU A 65 -1.32 13.17 -7.43
CA LEU A 65 -1.69 11.76 -7.33
C LEU A 65 -0.88 11.05 -6.25
N MET A 66 -1.52 10.09 -5.59
CA MET A 66 -0.86 9.08 -4.75
C MET A 66 -1.04 7.71 -5.36
N ARG A 67 0.00 6.89 -5.32
CA ARG A 67 0.01 5.53 -5.85
C ARG A 67 0.13 4.55 -4.70
N LEU A 68 -0.81 3.60 -4.62
CA LEU A 68 -0.82 2.52 -3.65
C LEU A 68 -0.45 1.20 -4.35
N CYS A 69 0.49 0.47 -3.77
CA CYS A 69 0.72 -0.95 -4.04
C CYS A 69 0.57 -1.71 -2.73
N LEU A 70 -0.24 -2.76 -2.70
CA LEU A 70 -0.48 -3.56 -1.49
C LEU A 70 -0.37 -5.05 -1.80
N GLU A 71 0.20 -5.79 -0.86
CA GLU A 71 0.32 -7.24 -0.95
C GLU A 71 -0.12 -7.88 0.37
N SER A 72 -0.81 -9.02 0.29
CA SER A 72 -1.14 -9.87 1.45
C SER A 72 -0.64 -11.29 1.22
N LEU A 73 -0.23 -11.94 2.30
CA LEU A 73 0.15 -13.35 2.35
C LEU A 73 -1.04 -14.28 2.67
N VAL A 74 -2.21 -13.72 2.98
CA VAL A 74 -3.35 -14.45 3.56
C VAL A 74 -4.32 -14.93 2.50
N SER A 75 -4.92 -14.01 1.75
CA SER A 75 -5.88 -14.31 0.68
C SER A 75 -6.11 -13.10 -0.21
N VAL A 76 -6.77 -13.31 -1.36
CA VAL A 76 -7.26 -12.21 -2.21
C VAL A 76 -8.22 -11.32 -1.42
N GLN A 77 -9.12 -11.90 -0.64
CA GLN A 77 -10.10 -11.13 0.14
C GLN A 77 -9.45 -10.28 1.23
N ASP A 78 -8.38 -10.77 1.87
CA ASP A 78 -7.63 -9.99 2.83
C ASP A 78 -6.89 -8.83 2.14
N MET A 79 -6.23 -9.10 1.01
CA MET A 79 -5.62 -8.04 0.18
C MET A 79 -6.65 -6.98 -0.20
N GLU A 80 -7.82 -7.36 -0.72
CA GLU A 80 -8.87 -6.42 -1.14
C GLU A 80 -9.38 -5.58 0.03
N ARG A 81 -9.63 -6.21 1.18
CA ARG A 81 -10.07 -5.50 2.40
C ARG A 81 -9.03 -4.48 2.86
N ARG A 82 -7.75 -4.88 2.91
CA ARG A 82 -6.66 -4.00 3.34
C ARG A 82 -6.41 -2.87 2.34
N ARG A 83 -6.48 -3.17 1.04
CA ARG A 83 -6.43 -2.18 -0.04
C ARG A 83 -7.52 -1.13 0.14
N ASP A 84 -8.76 -1.57 0.36
CA ASP A 84 -9.89 -0.66 0.52
C ASP A 84 -9.76 0.18 1.80
N GLU A 85 -9.31 -0.41 2.92
CA GLU A 85 -8.97 0.32 4.15
C GLU A 85 -7.95 1.44 3.91
N VAL A 86 -6.88 1.19 3.15
CA VAL A 86 -5.85 2.21 2.84
C VAL A 86 -6.40 3.25 1.85
N LEU A 87 -7.16 2.83 0.84
CA LEU A 87 -7.74 3.74 -0.15
C LEU A 87 -8.76 4.71 0.47
N ASP A 88 -9.52 4.29 1.47
CA ASP A 88 -10.46 5.16 2.18
C ASP A 88 -9.74 6.30 2.92
N ILE A 89 -8.54 6.04 3.45
CA ILE A 89 -7.69 7.08 4.04
C ILE A 89 -7.20 8.03 2.95
N ILE A 90 -6.68 7.50 1.85
CA ILE A 90 -6.15 8.29 0.74
C ILE A 90 -7.22 9.20 0.13
N ARG A 91 -8.46 8.73 0.00
CA ARG A 91 -9.55 9.40 -0.74
C ARG A 91 -10.53 10.20 0.11
N SER A 92 -10.33 10.27 1.43
CA SER A 92 -11.18 11.04 2.37
C SER A 92 -10.90 12.54 2.41
#